data_AF-A0A5E4AE73-F1
#
_entry.id   AF-A0A5E4AE73-F1
#
_cell.length_a   1.000
_cell.length_b   1.000
_cell.length_c   1.000
_cell.angle_alpha   90.00
_cell.angle_beta   90.00
_cell.angle_gamma   90.00
#
_symmetry.space_group_name_H-M   'P 1'
#
loop_
_entity.id
_entity.type
_entity.pdbx_description
1 polymer ?
#
loop_
_entity_poly.entity_id
_entity_poly.type
_entity_poly.pdbx_seq_one_letter_code
_entity_poly.pdbx_strand_id
1 'polypeptide(L)'
;MGRPPLPLLPLLLLLLQTCVPASWGLRCMQCDDKGCHQAEECALGQDLCRTTVLHIWGSEEELEVVERGCAHSEKTNRTMSYRTGSQIISLTETVCGFNLCNQPKSVRSRNSPYGRYLECVSCTSSDMSCERGREQSLQCRYPGEQCVEVVTHRSLEGNTRDEQHSRGCGYLPGCPGPTGFHNNHTFHFLQCCNTTKCNRGPVLELQNLPPNGIQCYSCEGNSTHGCSPTETSLIDCHGPMDHCLEAIGTNGLESQSYTIRGCATASWCHGSHMADTFSLTRLNVSCCSKSGCNHPVQDGQYRRSGAPGQPGPAHLSLTITLLATIRLWGGVLLWT
;
A
#
# COMPACT_ATOMS: atom_id res chain seq x y z
N MET A 1 -40.11 37.37 50.66
CA MET A 1 -39.45 37.62 49.36
C MET A 1 -38.08 36.95 49.41
N GLY A 2 -37.84 35.96 48.56
CA GLY A 2 -36.55 35.29 48.44
C GLY A 2 -36.60 34.35 47.25
N ARG A 3 -36.28 34.87 46.06
CA ARG A 3 -36.25 34.11 44.81
C ARG A 3 -35.14 33.05 44.88
N PRO A 4 -35.36 31.81 44.39
CA PRO A 4 -34.28 30.84 44.25
C PRO A 4 -33.33 31.26 43.12
N PRO A 5 -32.04 30.87 43.18
CA PRO A 5 -31.06 31.25 42.18
C PRO A 5 -31.28 30.50 40.86
N LEU A 6 -31.13 31.24 39.75
CA LEU A 6 -31.17 30.74 38.38
C LEU A 6 -30.09 29.66 38.13
N PRO A 7 -30.39 28.63 37.32
CA PRO A 7 -29.43 27.57 37.00
C PRO A 7 -28.51 28.06 35.88
N LEU A 8 -27.48 28.84 36.21
CA LEU A 8 -26.42 29.25 35.27
C LEU A 8 -25.37 28.15 35.04
N LEU A 9 -25.32 27.14 35.92
CA LEU A 9 -24.35 26.05 35.86
C LEU A 9 -24.58 25.02 34.74
N PRO A 10 -25.82 24.56 34.43
CA PRO A 10 -26.02 23.59 33.35
C PRO A 10 -25.86 24.22 31.96
N LEU A 11 -26.07 25.53 31.81
CA LEU A 11 -25.86 26.24 30.54
C LEU A 11 -24.37 26.33 30.17
N LEU A 12 -23.49 26.51 31.17
CA LEU A 12 -22.05 26.55 30.99
C LEU A 12 -21.47 25.17 30.62
N LEU A 13 -22.03 24.10 31.18
CA LEU A 13 -21.66 22.72 30.87
C LEU A 13 -22.12 22.28 29.47
N LEU A 14 -23.25 22.80 28.97
CA LEU A 14 -23.69 22.58 27.59
C LEU A 14 -22.81 23.32 26.55
N LEU A 15 -22.30 24.51 26.89
CA LEU A 15 -21.37 25.27 26.03
C LEU A 15 -19.97 24.64 25.97
N LEU A 16 -19.57 23.87 26.97
CA LEU A 16 -18.30 23.14 26.98
C LEU A 16 -18.34 21.84 26.18
N GLN A 17 -19.52 21.31 25.82
CA GLN A 17 -19.65 20.12 24.98
C GLN A 17 -19.71 20.40 23.47
N THR A 18 -19.75 21.67 23.04
CA THR A 18 -19.78 22.04 21.61
C THR A 18 -18.42 22.43 21.04
N CYS A 19 -17.36 22.48 21.86
CA CYS A 19 -15.98 22.62 21.40
C CYS A 19 -15.25 21.28 21.49
N VAL A 20 -15.75 20.27 20.77
CA VAL A 20 -14.81 19.26 20.25
C VAL A 20 -13.96 20.04 19.25
N PRO A 21 -12.64 20.24 19.48
CA PRO A 21 -11.81 20.82 18.44
C PRO A 21 -12.04 19.97 17.20
N ALA A 22 -12.47 20.61 16.10
CA ALA A 22 -12.39 19.97 14.79
C ALA A 22 -11.03 19.27 14.75
N SER A 23 -10.97 17.97 14.51
CA SER A 23 -9.69 17.28 14.39
C SER A 23 -8.95 18.00 13.25
N TRP A 24 -7.95 18.83 13.58
CA TRP A 24 -7.20 19.54 12.56
C TRP A 24 -6.54 18.48 11.67
N GLY A 25 -6.78 18.55 10.37
CA GLY A 25 -6.15 17.64 9.42
C GLY A 25 -4.63 17.70 9.55
N LEU A 26 -3.96 16.62 9.19
CA LEU A 26 -2.50 16.61 9.09
C LEU A 26 -2.07 17.76 8.18
N ARG A 27 -1.05 18.52 8.58
CA ARG A 27 -0.48 19.57 7.73
C ARG A 27 0.90 19.18 7.24
N CYS A 28 1.16 19.39 5.95
CA CYS A 28 2.45 19.08 5.33
C CYS A 28 2.99 20.25 4.53
N MET A 29 4.32 20.33 4.39
CA MET A 29 4.94 21.26 3.45
C MET A 29 4.72 20.77 2.02
N GLN A 30 4.30 21.67 1.14
CA GLN A 30 4.16 21.41 -0.30
C GLN A 30 5.35 22.05 -1.02
N CYS A 31 6.12 21.26 -1.77
CA CYS A 31 7.23 21.77 -2.57
C CYS A 31 7.20 21.12 -3.96
N ASP A 32 7.44 21.94 -4.97
CA ASP A 32 7.61 21.54 -6.37
C ASP A 32 8.96 22.06 -6.90
N ASP A 33 9.22 21.86 -8.20
CA ASP A 33 10.45 22.30 -8.87
C ASP A 33 10.71 23.81 -8.77
N LYS A 34 9.69 24.63 -8.44
CA LYS A 34 9.79 26.09 -8.31
C LYS A 34 10.05 26.53 -6.87
N GLY A 35 9.98 25.61 -5.91
CA GLY A 35 10.28 25.85 -4.51
C GLY A 35 9.21 25.35 -3.55
N CYS A 36 9.38 25.68 -2.27
CA CYS A 36 8.44 25.30 -1.22
C CYS A 36 7.38 26.38 -0.99
N HIS A 37 6.13 25.98 -1.09
CA HIS A 37 4.94 26.79 -0.78
C HIS A 37 4.60 26.70 0.72
N GLN A 38 3.54 27.39 1.13
CA GLN A 38 3.06 27.31 2.52
C GLN A 38 2.51 25.91 2.86
N ALA A 39 2.45 25.63 4.16
CA ALA A 39 1.90 24.38 4.68
C ALA A 39 0.40 24.23 4.37
N GLU A 40 0.06 23.14 3.69
CA GLU A 40 -1.31 22.78 3.31
C GLU A 40 -1.91 21.78 4.30
N GLU A 41 -3.22 21.82 4.47
CA GLU A 41 -3.98 20.82 5.22
C GLU A 41 -4.31 19.64 4.30
N CYS A 42 -3.90 18.44 4.70
CA CYS A 42 -4.06 17.23 3.90
C CYS A 42 -5.52 16.81 3.78
N ALA A 43 -5.87 16.28 2.61
CA ALA A 43 -7.23 15.82 2.34
C ALA A 43 -7.58 14.56 3.16
N LEU A 44 -8.88 14.25 3.24
CA LEU A 44 -9.36 13.03 3.88
C LEU A 44 -8.72 11.77 3.27
N GLY A 45 -8.09 10.94 4.11
CA GLY A 45 -7.36 9.75 3.69
C GLY A 45 -5.89 10.00 3.33
N GLN A 46 -5.39 11.22 3.49
CA GLN A 46 -3.97 11.56 3.41
C GLN A 46 -3.44 11.85 4.82
N ASP A 47 -2.90 10.82 5.47
CA ASP A 47 -2.43 10.81 6.86
C ASP A 47 -0.89 10.76 6.95
N LEU A 48 -0.19 10.94 5.83
CA LEU A 48 1.27 11.03 5.76
C LEU A 48 1.70 12.31 5.04
N CYS A 49 2.86 12.84 5.42
CA CYS A 49 3.65 13.74 4.59
C CYS A 49 4.73 12.92 3.87
N ARG A 50 4.98 13.23 2.60
CA ARG A 50 6.09 12.67 1.81
C ARG A 50 7.17 13.71 1.51
N THR A 51 8.38 13.22 1.34
CA THR A 51 9.49 13.90 0.66
C THR A 51 10.09 12.94 -0.36
N THR A 52 10.09 13.32 -1.63
CA THR A 52 10.65 12.55 -2.74
C THR A 52 11.84 13.31 -3.29
N VAL A 53 13.00 12.66 -3.33
CA VAL A 53 14.26 13.22 -3.81
C VAL A 53 14.69 12.41 -5.02
N LEU A 54 14.80 13.08 -6.17
CA LEU A 54 15.45 12.58 -7.36
C LEU A 54 16.84 13.20 -7.44
N HIS A 55 17.86 12.35 -7.54
CA HIS A 55 19.23 12.80 -7.60
C HIS A 55 19.96 12.13 -8.77
N ILE A 56 20.48 12.94 -9.68
CA ILE A 56 21.21 12.49 -10.87
C ILE A 56 22.68 12.88 -10.71
N TRP A 57 23.55 11.87 -10.68
CA TRP A 57 24.99 12.01 -10.58
C TRP A 57 25.61 11.81 -11.97
N GLY A 58 26.24 12.84 -12.52
CA GLY A 58 26.96 12.79 -13.79
C GLY A 58 28.43 13.21 -13.66
N SER A 59 29.16 13.15 -14.78
CA SER A 59 30.56 13.60 -14.84
C SER A 59 30.74 15.12 -14.86
N GLU A 60 29.70 15.87 -15.25
CA GLU A 60 29.81 17.33 -15.42
C GLU A 60 28.79 18.14 -14.59
N GLU A 61 27.63 17.60 -14.26
CA GLU A 61 26.61 18.27 -13.43
C GLU A 61 25.90 17.29 -12.49
N GLU A 62 25.56 17.79 -11.29
CA GLU A 62 24.78 17.10 -10.26
C GLU A 62 23.42 17.80 -10.17
N LEU A 63 22.34 17.05 -10.39
CA LEU A 63 20.97 17.58 -10.33
C LEU A 63 20.24 16.92 -9.16
N GLU A 64 19.71 17.74 -8.25
CA GLU A 64 18.83 17.31 -7.17
C GLU A 64 17.46 18.00 -7.33
N VAL A 65 16.40 17.20 -7.41
CA VAL A 65 15.01 17.65 -7.43
C VAL A 65 14.32 17.12 -6.17
N VAL A 66 13.64 17.99 -5.43
CA VAL A 66 12.98 17.62 -4.18
C VAL A 66 11.52 18.04 -4.17
N GLU A 67 10.64 17.06 -4.21
CA GLU A 67 9.20 17.25 -4.04
C GLU A 67 8.77 16.95 -2.60
N ARG A 68 7.76 17.68 -2.13
CA ARG A 68 7.14 17.43 -0.82
C ARG A 68 5.64 17.63 -0.92
N GLY A 69 4.89 16.89 -0.11
CA GLY A 69 3.45 17.08 -0.01
C GLY A 69 2.76 16.09 0.90
N CYS A 70 1.43 16.09 0.87
CA CYS A 70 0.60 15.07 1.50
C CYS A 70 0.66 13.73 0.73
N ALA A 71 0.45 12.63 1.44
CA ALA A 71 0.48 11.28 0.91
C ALA A 71 -0.54 10.40 1.65
N HIS A 72 -0.99 9.35 0.96
CA HIS A 72 -1.90 8.35 1.53
C HIS A 72 -1.16 7.33 2.41
N SER A 73 -1.89 6.71 3.33
CA SER A 73 -1.37 5.78 4.36
C SER A 73 -0.61 4.59 3.81
N GLU A 74 -0.90 4.20 2.56
CA GLU A 74 -0.27 3.06 1.92
C GLU A 74 1.20 3.34 1.55
N LYS A 75 1.66 4.61 1.52
CA LYS A 75 3.04 4.95 1.12
C LYS A 75 4.06 4.56 2.19
N THR A 76 5.24 4.13 1.75
CA THR A 76 6.34 3.66 2.61
C THR A 76 7.68 4.29 2.24
N ASN A 77 8.65 4.23 3.17
CA ASN A 77 10.02 4.64 2.90
C ASN A 77 10.65 3.68 1.88
N ARG A 78 11.27 4.24 0.84
CA ARG A 78 11.91 3.45 -0.22
C ARG A 78 13.08 4.18 -0.86
N THR A 79 14.02 3.41 -1.39
CA THR A 79 15.13 3.93 -2.19
C THR A 79 15.37 3.02 -3.39
N MET A 80 15.81 3.63 -4.48
CA MET A 80 16.26 2.91 -5.66
C MET A 80 17.34 3.72 -6.38
N SER A 81 18.46 3.09 -6.68
CA SER A 81 19.56 3.67 -7.44
C SER A 81 19.98 2.75 -8.57
N TYR A 82 20.14 3.30 -9.77
CA TYR A 82 20.57 2.55 -10.94
C TYR A 82 21.42 3.42 -11.88
N ARG A 83 22.14 2.77 -12.80
CA ARG A 83 22.97 3.40 -13.83
C ARG A 83 22.19 3.54 -15.14
N THR A 84 22.37 4.67 -15.79
CA THR A 84 21.98 4.92 -17.19
C THR A 84 23.16 5.56 -17.91
N GLY A 85 23.78 4.83 -18.84
CA GLY A 85 25.06 5.21 -19.42
C GLY A 85 26.13 5.50 -18.35
N SER A 86 26.68 6.72 -18.35
CA SER A 86 27.67 7.18 -17.36
C SER A 86 27.05 7.78 -16.09
N GLN A 87 25.74 8.00 -16.06
CA GLN A 87 25.04 8.64 -14.97
C GLN A 87 24.52 7.61 -13.95
N ILE A 88 24.33 8.06 -12.71
CA ILE A 88 23.62 7.32 -11.67
C ILE A 88 22.37 8.10 -11.31
N ILE A 89 21.21 7.47 -11.43
CA ILE A 89 19.94 8.01 -10.97
C ILE A 89 19.63 7.38 -9.60
N SER A 90 19.30 8.20 -8.62
CA SER A 90 18.92 7.79 -7.27
C SER A 90 17.58 8.43 -6.92
N LEU A 91 16.57 7.61 -6.65
CA LEU A 91 15.27 8.01 -6.13
C LEU A 91 15.16 7.61 -4.67
N THR A 92 14.70 8.53 -3.83
CA THR A 92 14.43 8.27 -2.41
C THR A 92 13.12 8.91 -2.03
N GLU A 93 12.22 8.12 -1.45
CA GLU A 93 10.98 8.63 -0.88
C GLU A 93 10.94 8.29 0.61
N THR A 94 10.62 9.31 1.41
CA THR A 94 10.48 9.19 2.86
C THR A 94 9.12 9.72 3.29
N VAL A 95 8.48 9.05 4.25
CA VAL A 95 7.16 9.39 4.75
C VAL A 95 7.16 9.54 6.27
N CYS A 96 6.25 10.37 6.79
CA CYS A 96 6.07 10.61 8.22
C CYS A 96 4.64 11.11 8.53
N GLY A 97 4.11 10.79 9.71
CA GLY A 97 2.68 11.01 10.05
C GLY A 97 2.39 12.10 11.08
N PHE A 98 3.17 13.18 11.12
CA PHE A 98 2.96 14.28 12.06
C PHE A 98 3.12 15.66 11.40
N ASN A 99 2.48 16.68 11.98
CA ASN A 99 2.40 18.00 11.38
C ASN A 99 3.78 18.55 11.00
N LEU A 100 3.92 18.93 9.72
CA LEU A 100 5.09 19.54 9.10
C LEU A 100 6.37 18.70 9.24
N CYS A 101 6.25 17.39 9.41
CA CYS A 101 7.40 16.50 9.57
C CYS A 101 8.35 16.47 8.36
N ASN A 102 7.84 16.85 7.19
CA ASN A 102 8.60 16.95 5.95
C ASN A 102 9.26 18.33 5.74
N GLN A 103 9.25 19.22 6.72
CA GLN A 103 9.81 20.57 6.57
C GLN A 103 11.28 20.53 6.09
N PRO A 104 11.68 21.43 5.16
CA PRO A 104 13.06 21.52 4.71
C PRO A 104 13.99 21.69 5.91
N LYS A 105 14.89 20.72 6.08
CA LYS A 105 15.95 20.83 7.07
C LYS A 105 17.07 21.68 6.48
N SER A 106 17.62 22.61 7.26
CA SER A 106 18.89 23.27 6.94
C SER A 106 19.94 22.17 6.72
N VAL A 107 20.40 22.03 5.47
CA VAL A 107 21.30 20.95 5.07
C VAL A 107 22.67 21.21 5.69
N ARG A 108 23.06 20.40 6.68
CA ARG A 108 24.46 20.00 6.78
C ARG A 108 24.66 18.94 5.71
N SER A 109 25.57 19.21 4.78
CA SER A 109 26.12 18.23 3.84
C SER A 109 26.38 16.94 4.61
N ARG A 110 25.53 15.94 4.41
CA ARG A 110 25.77 14.61 4.97
C ARG A 110 26.77 14.01 4.02
N ASN A 111 28.03 13.98 4.44
CA ASN A 111 29.05 13.17 3.79
C ASN A 111 28.43 11.81 3.49
N SER A 112 28.40 11.43 2.21
CA SER A 112 28.02 10.08 1.79
C SER A 112 28.74 9.08 2.71
N PRO A 113 28.07 8.04 3.23
CA PRO A 113 28.76 7.04 4.00
C PRO A 113 29.81 6.41 3.09
N TYR A 114 31.08 6.78 3.30
CA TYR A 114 32.22 6.18 2.62
C TYR A 114 32.40 4.77 3.19
N GLY A 115 31.57 3.84 2.74
CA GLY A 115 31.66 2.42 3.01
C GLY A 115 31.59 1.66 1.70
N ARG A 116 32.48 0.69 1.51
CA ARG A 116 32.34 -0.28 0.41
C ARG A 116 31.23 -1.27 0.79
N TYR A 117 29.98 -0.91 0.50
CA TYR A 117 28.84 -1.79 0.72
C TYR A 117 28.65 -2.76 -0.45
N LEU A 118 27.51 -3.46 -0.43
CA LEU A 118 27.09 -4.43 -1.42
C LEU A 118 27.28 -3.91 -2.85
N GLU A 119 27.82 -4.74 -3.73
CA GLU A 119 27.97 -4.44 -5.15
C GLU A 119 26.92 -5.22 -5.94
N CYS A 120 26.15 -4.52 -6.77
CA CYS A 120 25.04 -5.06 -7.53
C CYS A 120 25.23 -4.83 -9.03
N VAL A 121 24.48 -5.57 -9.83
CA VAL A 121 24.35 -5.30 -11.25
C VAL A 121 23.34 -4.17 -11.46
N SER A 122 23.59 -3.30 -12.43
CA SER A 122 22.73 -2.17 -12.72
C SER A 122 22.60 -1.88 -14.21
N CYS A 123 21.35 -1.61 -14.60
CA CYS A 123 20.94 -1.30 -15.97
C CYS A 123 19.54 -0.67 -15.92
N THR A 124 19.11 -0.11 -17.04
CA THR A 124 17.74 0.40 -17.23
C THR A 124 17.27 0.23 -18.68
N SER A 125 15.96 0.32 -18.91
CA SER A 125 15.36 0.25 -20.25
C SER A 125 15.54 1.54 -21.06
N SER A 126 15.63 2.71 -20.43
CA SER A 126 15.76 3.99 -21.15
C SER A 126 16.98 4.08 -22.06
N ASP A 127 18.10 3.45 -21.68
CA ASP A 127 19.31 3.35 -22.51
C ASP A 127 19.49 1.96 -23.17
N MET A 128 18.47 1.10 -23.06
CA MET A 128 18.45 -0.29 -23.53
C MET A 128 19.58 -1.15 -22.94
N SER A 129 20.13 -0.78 -21.79
CA SER A 129 21.28 -1.49 -21.21
C SER A 129 20.90 -2.86 -20.64
N CYS A 130 19.68 -3.00 -20.10
CA CYS A 130 19.20 -4.29 -19.60
C CYS A 130 18.98 -5.29 -20.74
N GLU A 131 18.21 -4.89 -21.75
CA GLU A 131 17.79 -5.72 -22.88
C GLU A 131 18.99 -6.14 -23.75
N ARG A 132 19.99 -5.25 -23.89
CA ARG A 132 21.21 -5.53 -24.67
C ARG A 132 22.31 -6.22 -23.86
N GLY A 133 22.08 -6.54 -22.58
CA GLY A 133 23.09 -7.14 -21.70
C GLY A 133 24.32 -6.25 -21.50
N ARG A 134 24.16 -4.93 -21.55
CA ARG A 134 25.21 -3.92 -21.30
C ARG A 134 25.21 -3.47 -19.84
N GLU A 135 24.93 -4.42 -18.97
CA GLU A 135 24.78 -4.21 -17.54
C GLU A 135 26.12 -3.81 -16.88
N GLN A 136 26.06 -2.84 -15.98
CA GLN A 136 27.20 -2.26 -15.29
C GLN A 136 27.21 -2.66 -13.82
N SER A 137 28.34 -2.44 -13.13
CA SER A 137 28.41 -2.63 -11.68
C SER A 137 28.08 -1.33 -10.95
N LEU A 138 27.27 -1.43 -9.89
CA LEU A 138 26.91 -0.32 -9.01
C LEU A 138 27.18 -0.72 -7.57
N GLN A 139 27.91 0.11 -6.85
CA GLN A 139 28.12 -0.04 -5.42
C GLN A 139 27.01 0.68 -4.66
N CYS A 140 26.32 -0.05 -3.79
CA CYS A 140 25.28 0.51 -2.95
C CYS A 140 25.89 1.48 -1.94
N ARG A 141 25.09 2.47 -1.51
CA ARG A 141 25.58 3.57 -0.66
C ARG A 141 25.18 3.42 0.80
N TYR A 142 24.17 2.61 1.07
CA TYR A 142 23.67 2.43 2.43
C TYR A 142 23.73 0.96 2.85
N PRO A 143 24.04 0.67 4.13
CA PRO A 143 24.21 -0.70 4.65
C PRO A 143 22.92 -1.54 4.66
N GLY A 144 21.75 -0.93 4.43
CA GLY A 144 20.47 -1.62 4.31
C GLY A 144 20.00 -1.84 2.87
N GLU A 145 20.73 -1.33 1.87
CA GLU A 145 20.40 -1.54 0.47
C GLU A 145 20.71 -2.97 0.03
N GLN A 146 19.82 -3.50 -0.79
CA GLN A 146 19.94 -4.81 -1.42
C GLN A 146 20.09 -4.63 -2.93
N CYS A 147 20.54 -5.68 -3.62
CA CYS A 147 20.43 -5.71 -5.06
C CYS A 147 18.97 -5.91 -5.44
N VAL A 148 18.46 -5.05 -6.31
CA VAL A 148 17.07 -5.06 -6.75
C VAL A 148 16.98 -5.25 -8.26
N GLU A 149 15.92 -5.92 -8.68
CA GLU A 149 15.44 -6.02 -10.05
C GLU A 149 13.95 -5.73 -10.05
N VAL A 150 13.55 -4.73 -10.82
CA VAL A 150 12.16 -4.30 -10.99
C VAL A 150 11.78 -4.44 -12.46
N VAL A 151 10.68 -5.15 -12.69
CA VAL A 151 10.06 -5.30 -14.01
C VAL A 151 8.67 -4.66 -13.95
N THR A 152 8.37 -3.85 -14.95
CA THR A 152 7.10 -3.13 -15.10
C THR A 152 6.69 -3.15 -16.57
N HIS A 153 5.79 -4.05 -16.94
CA HIS A 153 5.20 -4.07 -18.27
C HIS A 153 3.72 -3.72 -18.19
N ARG A 154 3.29 -2.73 -18.97
CA ARG A 154 1.88 -2.33 -19.11
C ARG A 154 1.50 -2.20 -20.57
N SER A 155 0.47 -2.92 -20.99
CA SER A 155 -0.05 -2.87 -22.36
C SER A 155 -1.04 -1.74 -22.59
N LEU A 156 -1.67 -1.22 -21.53
CA LEU A 156 -2.59 -0.08 -21.60
C LEU A 156 -1.77 1.21 -21.69
N GLU A 157 -1.96 1.97 -22.77
CA GLU A 157 -1.30 3.26 -23.01
C GLU A 157 -1.72 4.30 -21.95
N GLY A 158 -1.07 4.27 -20.79
CA GLY A 158 -1.01 5.36 -19.84
C GLY A 158 0.20 6.23 -20.12
N ASN A 159 0.04 7.55 -20.04
CA ASN A 159 1.01 8.57 -20.47
C ASN A 159 2.34 8.62 -19.67
N THR A 160 2.60 7.64 -18.80
CA THR A 160 3.79 7.53 -17.95
C THR A 160 4.54 6.25 -18.31
N ARG A 161 5.57 6.37 -19.15
CA ARG A 161 6.46 5.25 -19.48
C ARG A 161 7.42 5.04 -18.31
N ASP A 162 6.96 4.33 -17.29
CA ASP A 162 7.87 3.76 -16.29
C ASP A 162 8.92 2.90 -16.99
N GLU A 163 10.12 2.81 -16.41
CA GLU A 163 11.17 1.93 -16.92
C GLU A 163 10.69 0.48 -16.93
N GLN A 164 10.71 -0.17 -18.10
CA GLN A 164 10.22 -1.54 -18.21
C GLN A 164 11.06 -2.50 -17.38
N HIS A 165 12.38 -2.30 -17.41
CA HIS A 165 13.37 -3.06 -16.67
C HIS A 165 14.32 -2.11 -15.98
N SER A 166 14.59 -2.36 -14.70
CA SER A 166 15.61 -1.62 -13.97
C SER A 166 16.28 -2.50 -12.91
N ARG A 167 17.61 -2.41 -12.85
CA ARG A 167 18.44 -3.13 -11.87
C ARG A 167 19.34 -2.16 -11.14
N GLY A 168 19.60 -2.42 -9.86
CA GLY A 168 20.56 -1.64 -9.10
C GLY A 168 20.53 -1.93 -7.62
N CYS A 169 20.65 -0.86 -6.83
CA CYS A 169 20.65 -0.90 -5.38
C CYS A 169 19.37 -0.27 -4.83
N GLY A 170 18.83 -0.79 -3.74
CA GLY A 170 17.70 -0.14 -3.11
C GLY A 170 17.13 -0.87 -1.91
N TYR A 171 16.18 -0.21 -1.28
CA TYR A 171 15.27 -0.78 -0.32
C TYR A 171 13.86 -0.48 -0.80
N LEU A 172 13.14 -1.50 -1.25
CA LEU A 172 11.78 -1.39 -1.75
C LEU A 172 10.85 -2.18 -0.82
N PRO A 173 9.58 -1.73 -0.64
CA PRO A 173 8.58 -2.55 0.04
C PRO A 173 8.52 -3.93 -0.62
N GLY A 174 8.32 -4.99 0.17
CA GLY A 174 8.32 -6.36 -0.35
C GLY A 174 9.71 -7.02 -0.48
N CYS A 175 10.80 -6.33 -0.12
CA CYS A 175 12.08 -6.98 0.12
C CYS A 175 12.17 -7.52 1.58
N PRO A 176 12.77 -8.70 1.82
CA PRO A 176 13.33 -9.63 0.84
C PRO A 176 12.23 -10.33 0.02
N GLY A 177 12.33 -10.25 -1.31
CA GLY A 177 11.34 -10.76 -2.27
C GLY A 177 11.51 -12.26 -2.60
N PRO A 178 10.88 -12.76 -3.67
CA PRO A 178 10.19 -12.01 -4.72
C PRO A 178 8.76 -11.61 -4.35
N THR A 179 8.29 -10.52 -4.95
CA THR A 179 6.89 -10.07 -4.89
C THR A 179 6.47 -9.65 -6.29
N GLY A 180 5.26 -9.99 -6.70
CA GLY A 180 4.80 -9.70 -8.05
C GLY A 180 3.31 -9.84 -8.25
N PHE A 181 2.85 -9.28 -9.36
CA PHE A 181 1.49 -9.33 -9.85
C PHE A 181 1.51 -9.43 -11.38
N HIS A 182 0.60 -10.24 -11.93
CA HIS A 182 0.34 -10.19 -13.36
C HIS A 182 -1.12 -10.43 -13.70
N ASN A 183 -1.54 -9.81 -14.80
CA ASN A 183 -2.80 -10.07 -15.47
C ASN A 183 -2.62 -9.94 -16.99
N ASN A 184 -3.70 -9.88 -17.78
CA ASN A 184 -3.59 -9.75 -19.24
C ASN A 184 -2.88 -8.48 -19.73
N HIS A 185 -2.91 -7.42 -18.94
CA HIS A 185 -2.43 -6.11 -19.36
C HIS A 185 -1.12 -5.71 -18.69
N THR A 186 -0.86 -6.27 -17.51
CA THR A 186 0.13 -5.75 -16.60
C THR A 186 0.95 -6.88 -16.01
N PHE A 187 2.27 -6.71 -16.00
CA PHE A 187 3.20 -7.57 -15.27
C PHE A 187 4.13 -6.69 -14.45
N HIS A 188 4.11 -6.88 -13.14
CA HIS A 188 5.04 -6.26 -12.22
C HIS A 188 5.73 -7.31 -11.37
N PHE A 189 7.05 -7.20 -11.28
CA PHE A 189 7.85 -8.12 -10.49
C PHE A 189 8.99 -7.39 -9.82
N LEU A 190 9.17 -7.64 -8.53
CA LEU A 190 10.27 -7.15 -7.74
C LEU A 190 11.00 -8.34 -7.14
N GLN A 191 12.30 -8.41 -7.42
CA GLN A 191 13.21 -9.36 -6.80
C GLN A 191 14.31 -8.60 -6.05
N CYS A 192 14.60 -9.05 -4.83
CA CYS A 192 15.65 -8.46 -3.99
C CYS A 192 16.55 -9.56 -3.44
N CYS A 193 17.84 -9.27 -3.34
CA CYS A 193 18.82 -10.20 -2.79
C CYS A 193 20.01 -9.45 -2.18
N ASN A 194 20.70 -10.09 -1.23
CA ASN A 194 21.66 -9.43 -0.33
C ASN A 194 23.11 -9.93 -0.50
N THR A 195 23.43 -10.56 -1.63
CA THR A 195 24.79 -11.04 -1.95
C THR A 195 25.34 -10.36 -3.19
N THR A 196 26.66 -10.29 -3.32
CA THR A 196 27.31 -9.52 -4.39
C THR A 196 26.84 -9.98 -5.78
N LYS A 197 26.32 -9.05 -6.58
CA LYS A 197 25.84 -9.24 -7.96
C LYS A 197 24.82 -10.37 -8.12
N CYS A 198 24.01 -10.61 -7.09
CA CYS A 198 22.98 -11.65 -7.11
C CYS A 198 21.80 -11.37 -8.05
N ASN A 199 21.59 -10.09 -8.42
CA ASN A 199 20.58 -9.67 -9.40
C ASN A 199 21.08 -9.74 -10.85
N ARG A 200 22.09 -10.59 -11.12
CA ARG A 200 22.60 -10.85 -12.47
C ARG A 200 21.73 -11.91 -13.14
N GLY A 201 21.55 -11.79 -14.45
CA GLY A 201 20.88 -12.82 -15.25
C GLY A 201 20.30 -12.25 -16.54
N PRO A 202 19.63 -13.07 -17.35
CA PRO A 202 18.80 -12.55 -18.44
C PRO A 202 17.70 -11.66 -17.86
N VAL A 203 17.18 -10.74 -18.68
CA VAL A 203 16.00 -9.95 -18.34
C VAL A 203 14.82 -10.89 -18.07
N LEU A 204 14.08 -10.62 -16.98
CA LEU A 204 12.92 -11.43 -16.60
C LEU A 204 11.67 -10.97 -17.37
N GLU A 205 11.10 -11.85 -18.17
CA GLU A 205 9.79 -11.68 -18.78
C GLU A 205 8.79 -12.68 -18.17
N LEU A 206 7.49 -12.35 -18.20
CA LEU A 206 6.44 -13.24 -17.68
C LEU A 206 6.50 -14.64 -18.33
N GLN A 207 6.83 -14.70 -19.63
CA GLN A 207 6.97 -15.94 -20.38
C GLN A 207 8.13 -16.83 -19.90
N ASN A 208 9.12 -16.27 -19.19
CA ASN A 208 10.20 -17.05 -18.58
C ASN A 208 9.78 -17.74 -17.28
N LEU A 209 8.65 -17.32 -16.69
CA LEU A 209 8.10 -17.95 -15.49
C LEU A 209 7.17 -19.11 -15.90
N PRO A 210 7.37 -20.33 -15.35
CA PRO A 210 6.52 -21.46 -15.69
C PRO A 210 5.10 -21.28 -15.12
N PRO A 211 4.05 -21.79 -15.81
CA PRO A 211 2.72 -21.87 -15.21
C PRO A 211 2.74 -22.66 -13.91
N ASN A 212 2.02 -22.19 -12.88
CA ASN A 212 1.98 -22.82 -11.56
C ASN A 212 0.72 -23.66 -11.30
N GLY A 213 -0.20 -23.73 -12.27
CA GLY A 213 -1.43 -24.53 -12.22
C GLY A 213 -2.62 -23.82 -11.55
N ILE A 214 -2.45 -22.60 -11.05
CA ILE A 214 -3.55 -21.75 -10.60
C ILE A 214 -4.08 -20.95 -11.78
N GLN A 215 -5.41 -20.77 -11.83
CA GLN A 215 -6.06 -19.90 -12.80
C GLN A 215 -6.85 -18.83 -12.07
N CYS A 216 -6.74 -17.58 -12.50
CA CYS A 216 -7.42 -16.46 -11.85
C CYS A 216 -8.14 -15.60 -12.88
N TYR A 217 -9.20 -14.92 -12.45
CA TYR A 217 -9.83 -13.90 -13.26
C TYR A 217 -8.92 -12.69 -13.39
N SER A 218 -8.91 -12.08 -14.58
CA SER A 218 -8.09 -10.95 -14.98
C SER A 218 -8.97 -9.87 -15.58
N CYS A 219 -8.80 -8.64 -15.10
CA CYS A 219 -9.41 -7.44 -15.65
C CYS A 219 -8.75 -6.19 -15.06
N GLU A 220 -8.87 -5.06 -15.76
CA GLU A 220 -8.54 -3.72 -15.26
C GLU A 220 -9.59 -2.74 -15.75
N GLY A 221 -10.14 -1.91 -14.86
CA GLY A 221 -11.18 -0.95 -15.22
C GLY A 221 -12.19 -0.74 -14.11
N ASN A 222 -13.35 -0.18 -14.40
CA ASN A 222 -14.44 -0.10 -13.43
C ASN A 222 -15.35 -1.34 -13.54
N SER A 223 -16.31 -1.49 -12.62
CA SER A 223 -17.21 -2.66 -12.61
C SER A 223 -18.12 -2.78 -13.84
N THR A 224 -18.26 -1.71 -14.62
CA THR A 224 -19.11 -1.64 -15.82
C THR A 224 -18.32 -1.73 -17.13
N HIS A 225 -17.06 -1.34 -17.12
CA HIS A 225 -16.15 -1.21 -18.26
C HIS A 225 -14.77 -1.71 -17.86
N GLY A 226 -14.26 -2.72 -18.56
CA GLY A 226 -12.99 -3.38 -18.28
C GLY A 226 -13.12 -4.54 -17.29
N CYS A 227 -13.84 -4.36 -16.16
CA CYS A 227 -14.07 -5.40 -15.15
C CYS A 227 -15.52 -5.87 -15.04
N SER A 228 -16.30 -5.75 -16.12
CA SER A 228 -17.63 -6.37 -16.18
C SER A 228 -17.53 -7.91 -16.24
N PRO A 229 -18.58 -8.66 -15.87
CA PRO A 229 -18.57 -10.13 -15.97
C PRO A 229 -18.30 -10.65 -17.38
N THR A 230 -18.61 -9.86 -18.41
CA THR A 230 -18.37 -10.21 -19.82
C THR A 230 -16.97 -9.88 -20.32
N GLU A 231 -16.28 -8.92 -19.68
CA GLU A 231 -14.92 -8.50 -20.06
C GLU A 231 -13.83 -9.18 -19.22
N THR A 232 -14.22 -9.79 -18.10
CA THR A 232 -13.29 -10.52 -17.24
C THR A 232 -12.97 -11.88 -17.85
N SER A 233 -11.68 -12.23 -17.95
CA SER A 233 -11.21 -13.50 -18.52
C SER A 233 -10.38 -14.29 -17.51
N LEU A 234 -10.35 -15.62 -17.67
CA LEU A 234 -9.44 -16.47 -16.89
C LEU A 234 -8.06 -16.48 -17.54
N ILE A 235 -7.02 -16.41 -16.70
CA ILE A 235 -5.62 -16.50 -17.09
C ILE A 235 -4.90 -17.57 -16.27
N ASP A 236 -3.87 -18.17 -16.87
CA ASP A 236 -2.96 -19.05 -16.16
C ASP A 236 -1.98 -18.23 -15.33
N CYS A 237 -1.78 -18.61 -14.07
CA CYS A 237 -0.83 -17.96 -13.20
C CYS A 237 0.59 -18.52 -13.39
N HIS A 238 1.60 -17.66 -13.26
CA HIS A 238 3.00 -17.98 -13.55
C HIS A 238 3.91 -17.75 -12.34
N GLY A 239 4.94 -18.58 -12.21
CA GLY A 239 5.98 -18.46 -11.20
C GLY A 239 5.39 -18.43 -9.78
N PRO A 240 5.90 -17.53 -8.89
CA PRO A 240 5.44 -17.47 -7.50
C PRO A 240 4.10 -16.75 -7.31
N MET A 241 3.44 -16.29 -8.39
CA MET A 241 2.18 -15.55 -8.31
C MET A 241 1.01 -16.54 -8.25
N ASP A 242 0.85 -17.22 -7.12
CA ASP A 242 -0.07 -18.34 -6.90
C ASP A 242 -1.36 -17.98 -6.15
N HIS A 243 -1.59 -16.70 -5.87
CA HIS A 243 -2.85 -16.20 -5.31
C HIS A 243 -3.66 -15.46 -6.37
N CYS A 244 -4.98 -15.68 -6.38
CA CYS A 244 -5.90 -14.80 -7.10
C CYS A 244 -6.14 -13.55 -6.28
N LEU A 245 -6.01 -12.40 -6.92
CA LEU A 245 -6.16 -11.08 -6.31
C LEU A 245 -7.36 -10.34 -6.92
N GLU A 246 -8.04 -9.60 -6.07
CA GLU A 246 -8.97 -8.52 -6.42
C GLU A 246 -8.55 -7.28 -5.62
N ALA A 247 -8.35 -6.15 -6.31
CA ALA A 247 -8.19 -4.87 -5.65
C ALA A 247 -9.22 -3.87 -6.17
N ILE A 248 -9.78 -3.10 -5.26
CA ILE A 248 -10.69 -2.01 -5.54
C ILE A 248 -10.12 -0.75 -4.91
N GLY A 249 -9.94 0.30 -5.68
CA GLY A 249 -9.45 1.59 -5.20
C GLY A 249 -10.01 2.75 -6.01
N THR A 250 -9.53 3.95 -5.75
CA THR A 250 -9.84 5.14 -6.55
C THR A 250 -8.61 5.63 -7.29
N ASN A 251 -8.74 5.83 -8.60
CA ASN A 251 -7.70 6.48 -9.41
C ASN A 251 -7.69 7.98 -9.13
N GLY A 252 -6.52 8.56 -8.88
CA GLY A 252 -6.33 9.94 -8.44
C GLY A 252 -6.84 11.01 -9.43
N LEU A 253 -7.02 10.68 -10.72
CA LEU A 253 -7.53 11.64 -11.71
C LEU A 253 -9.06 11.76 -11.77
N GLU A 254 -9.83 10.71 -11.45
CA GLU A 254 -11.26 10.65 -11.80
C GLU A 254 -12.21 10.38 -10.63
N SER A 255 -11.71 10.14 -9.41
CA SER A 255 -12.53 9.73 -8.24
C SER A 255 -13.45 8.52 -8.52
N GLN A 256 -13.22 7.81 -9.62
CA GLN A 256 -14.02 6.67 -10.05
C GLN A 256 -13.41 5.39 -9.48
N SER A 257 -14.27 4.47 -9.06
CA SER A 257 -13.84 3.17 -8.55
C SER A 257 -13.14 2.38 -9.65
N TYR A 258 -11.91 1.98 -9.40
CA TYR A 258 -11.10 1.18 -10.29
C TYR A 258 -10.87 -0.19 -9.64
N THR A 259 -11.12 -1.24 -10.40
CA THR A 259 -11.01 -2.65 -10.03
C THR A 259 -9.91 -3.31 -10.85
N ILE A 260 -9.10 -4.12 -10.19
CA ILE A 260 -8.04 -4.89 -10.80
C ILE A 260 -8.14 -6.33 -10.32
N ARG A 261 -8.06 -7.28 -11.24
CA ARG A 261 -7.98 -8.71 -10.94
C ARG A 261 -6.78 -9.31 -11.64
N GLY A 262 -6.17 -10.31 -11.01
CA GLY A 262 -5.05 -11.05 -11.59
C GLY A 262 -4.46 -12.07 -10.63
N CYS A 263 -3.27 -12.54 -10.95
CA CYS A 263 -2.47 -13.42 -10.13
C CYS A 263 -1.42 -12.61 -9.37
N ALA A 264 -1.19 -12.94 -8.11
CA ALA A 264 -0.27 -12.21 -7.24
C ALA A 264 0.51 -13.17 -6.33
N THR A 265 1.68 -12.75 -5.90
CA THR A 265 2.37 -13.36 -4.75
C THR A 265 1.64 -13.03 -3.44
N ALA A 266 1.76 -13.87 -2.42
CA ALA A 266 1.19 -13.58 -1.10
C ALA A 266 1.64 -12.22 -0.51
N SER A 267 2.91 -11.84 -0.70
CA SER A 267 3.46 -10.57 -0.23
C SER A 267 2.84 -9.35 -0.92
N TRP A 268 2.40 -9.50 -2.17
CA TRP A 268 1.76 -8.43 -2.92
C TRP A 268 0.38 -8.09 -2.37
N CYS A 269 -0.35 -9.06 -1.81
CA CYS A 269 -1.68 -8.89 -1.22
C CYS A 269 -1.73 -7.98 0.01
N HIS A 270 -0.60 -7.84 0.72
CA HIS A 270 -0.51 -7.09 1.98
C HIS A 270 0.37 -5.84 1.89
N GLY A 271 0.98 -5.57 0.73
CA GLY A 271 1.93 -4.49 0.56
C GLY A 271 1.33 -3.21 -0.06
N SER A 272 2.14 -2.15 -0.08
CA SER A 272 1.83 -0.90 -0.79
C SER A 272 1.90 -1.02 -2.31
N HIS A 273 2.31 -2.18 -2.80
CA HIS A 273 2.59 -2.44 -4.21
C HIS A 273 1.43 -2.07 -5.13
N MET A 274 0.19 -2.38 -4.75
CA MET A 274 -0.99 -2.01 -5.53
C MET A 274 -1.15 -0.48 -5.65
N ALA A 275 -0.90 0.26 -4.57
CA ALA A 275 -0.98 1.72 -4.56
C ALA A 275 0.08 2.34 -5.45
N ASP A 276 1.30 1.82 -5.37
CA ASP A 276 2.45 2.36 -6.08
C ASP A 276 2.42 2.02 -7.56
N THR A 277 2.00 0.80 -7.87
CA THR A 277 1.88 0.31 -9.22
C THR A 277 0.75 1.04 -9.93
N PHE A 278 -0.47 0.92 -9.46
CA PHE A 278 -1.64 1.40 -10.20
C PHE A 278 -2.05 2.83 -9.85
N SER A 279 -1.22 3.56 -9.08
CA SER A 279 -1.54 4.91 -8.58
C SER A 279 -2.91 4.99 -7.90
N LEU A 280 -3.28 3.91 -7.19
CA LEU A 280 -4.57 3.78 -6.52
C LEU A 280 -4.49 4.23 -5.08
N THR A 281 -5.62 4.74 -4.59
CA THR A 281 -5.80 5.25 -3.23
C THR A 281 -7.04 4.63 -2.60
N ARG A 282 -7.13 4.58 -1.27
CA ARG A 282 -8.25 3.95 -0.53
C ARG A 282 -8.46 2.50 -0.98
N LEU A 283 -7.38 1.74 -0.93
CA LEU A 283 -7.35 0.40 -1.48
C LEU A 283 -8.01 -0.62 -0.56
N ASN A 284 -8.81 -1.49 -1.16
CA ASN A 284 -9.25 -2.73 -0.56
C ASN A 284 -8.73 -3.89 -1.41
N VAL A 285 -7.90 -4.74 -0.81
CA VAL A 285 -7.26 -5.88 -1.49
C VAL A 285 -7.78 -7.17 -0.86
N SER A 286 -8.25 -8.08 -1.70
CA SER A 286 -8.69 -9.43 -1.35
C SER A 286 -7.86 -10.44 -2.12
N CYS A 287 -7.38 -11.47 -1.42
CA CYS A 287 -6.62 -12.55 -2.03
C CYS A 287 -7.10 -13.92 -1.56
N CYS A 288 -7.00 -14.90 -2.45
CA CYS A 288 -7.38 -16.28 -2.18
C CYS A 288 -6.57 -17.26 -3.04
N SER A 289 -6.34 -18.48 -2.56
CA SER A 289 -5.40 -19.44 -3.18
C SER A 289 -6.07 -20.52 -4.04
N LYS A 290 -7.39 -20.44 -4.28
CA LYS A 290 -8.12 -21.42 -5.10
C LYS A 290 -8.31 -20.88 -6.51
N SER A 291 -8.13 -21.71 -7.53
CA SER A 291 -8.37 -21.28 -8.91
C SER A 291 -9.79 -20.70 -9.08
N GLY A 292 -9.87 -19.53 -9.71
CA GLY A 292 -11.11 -18.80 -10.02
C GLY A 292 -11.82 -18.20 -8.80
N CYS A 293 -11.20 -18.16 -7.62
CA CYS A 293 -11.85 -17.64 -6.41
C CYS A 293 -12.08 -16.12 -6.45
N ASN A 294 -11.38 -15.38 -7.31
CA ASN A 294 -11.62 -13.96 -7.52
C ASN A 294 -12.69 -13.70 -8.61
N HIS A 295 -13.73 -14.55 -8.68
CA HIS A 295 -14.84 -14.37 -9.63
C HIS A 295 -15.76 -13.19 -9.21
N PRO A 296 -16.24 -12.35 -10.16
CA PRO A 296 -17.05 -11.16 -9.85
C PRO A 296 -18.33 -11.39 -9.04
N VAL A 297 -18.90 -12.60 -9.06
CA VAL A 297 -20.22 -12.91 -8.44
C VAL A 297 -20.11 -13.30 -6.96
N GLN A 298 -18.91 -13.55 -6.42
CA GLN A 298 -18.74 -13.91 -5.00
C GLN A 298 -18.93 -12.71 -4.04
N ASP A 299 -19.02 -11.49 -4.59
CA ASP A 299 -19.09 -10.22 -3.88
C ASP A 299 -20.46 -9.97 -3.18
N GLY A 300 -21.50 -10.71 -3.57
CA GLY A 300 -22.86 -10.59 -3.01
C GLY A 300 -23.13 -11.38 -1.74
N GLN A 301 -22.36 -12.44 -1.46
CA GLN A 301 -22.58 -13.31 -0.29
C GLN A 301 -21.75 -12.88 0.93
N TYR A 302 -20.50 -12.47 0.76
CA TYR A 302 -19.68 -12.04 1.90
C TYR A 302 -20.09 -10.68 2.48
N ARG A 303 -20.57 -9.74 1.67
CA ARG A 303 -21.13 -8.46 2.17
C ARG A 303 -22.46 -8.61 2.92
N ARG A 304 -23.20 -9.70 2.72
CA ARG A 304 -24.45 -9.99 3.47
C ARG A 304 -24.22 -10.74 4.78
N SER A 305 -23.09 -11.43 4.92
CA SER A 305 -22.77 -12.21 6.13
C SER A 305 -21.92 -11.45 7.16
N GLY A 306 -21.49 -10.22 6.84
CA GLY A 306 -20.65 -9.37 7.71
C GLY A 306 -21.37 -8.20 8.40
N ALA A 307 -22.70 -8.19 8.45
CA ALA A 307 -23.42 -7.27 9.33
C ALA A 307 -23.38 -7.81 10.77
N PRO A 308 -22.97 -7.02 11.79
CA PRO A 308 -23.15 -7.43 13.17
C PRO A 308 -24.65 -7.55 13.40
N GLY A 309 -25.11 -8.79 13.63
CA GLY A 309 -26.50 -9.06 13.97
C GLY A 309 -26.91 -8.14 15.12
N GLN A 310 -27.87 -7.26 14.85
CA GLN A 310 -28.59 -6.56 15.90
C GLN A 310 -29.09 -7.61 16.90
N PRO A 311 -28.85 -7.45 18.21
CA PRO A 311 -29.50 -8.30 19.19
C PRO A 311 -31.00 -8.10 19.05
N GLY A 312 -31.70 -9.19 18.70
CA GLY A 312 -33.15 -9.23 18.67
C GLY A 312 -33.75 -8.81 20.02
N PRO A 313 -35.00 -8.31 20.04
CA PRO A 313 -35.58 -7.70 21.22
C PRO A 313 -35.68 -8.72 22.35
N ALA A 314 -35.04 -8.41 23.47
CA ALA A 314 -35.20 -9.17 24.71
C ALA A 314 -36.67 -9.07 25.15
N HIS A 315 -37.39 -10.19 25.05
CA HIS A 315 -38.72 -10.34 25.64
C HIS A 315 -38.59 -10.24 27.16
N LEU A 316 -38.97 -9.09 27.71
CA LEU A 316 -39.18 -8.88 29.15
C LEU A 316 -40.37 -9.74 29.59
N SER A 317 -40.10 -10.91 30.16
CA SER A 317 -41.10 -11.72 30.86
C SER A 317 -41.23 -11.22 32.29
N LEU A 318 -42.28 -10.44 32.55
CA LEU A 318 -42.76 -10.10 33.88
C LEU A 318 -43.54 -11.30 34.44
N THR A 319 -42.97 -12.00 35.42
CA THR A 319 -43.76 -12.84 36.34
C THR A 319 -43.36 -12.57 37.78
N ILE A 320 -44.28 -11.90 38.48
CA ILE A 320 -44.35 -11.74 39.93
C ILE A 320 -45.08 -12.96 40.50
N THR A 321 -44.54 -13.61 41.53
CA THR A 321 -45.28 -14.38 42.59
C THR A 321 -44.24 -14.87 43.62
N LEU A 322 -44.16 -14.27 44.81
CA LEU A 322 -44.91 -14.51 46.06
C LEU A 322 -44.51 -15.79 46.83
N LEU A 323 -43.82 -15.56 47.96
CA LEU A 323 -43.80 -16.27 49.25
C LEU A 323 -44.15 -17.77 49.31
N ALA A 324 -43.24 -18.58 49.86
CA ALA A 324 -43.55 -19.50 50.95
C ALA A 324 -42.27 -19.94 51.69
N THR A 325 -42.23 -19.59 52.97
CA THR A 325 -41.40 -20.18 54.01
C THR A 325 -41.85 -21.63 54.29
N ILE A 326 -40.93 -22.45 54.83
CA ILE A 326 -41.11 -23.52 55.85
C ILE A 326 -40.40 -24.84 55.54
N ARG A 327 -39.31 -25.01 56.31
CA ARG A 327 -38.82 -26.17 57.09
C ARG A 327 -38.21 -27.40 56.40
N LEU A 328 -36.88 -27.46 56.56
CA LEU A 328 -36.17 -28.43 57.41
C LEU A 328 -36.89 -29.77 57.65
N TRP A 329 -36.42 -30.78 56.93
CA TRP A 329 -36.57 -32.19 57.27
C TRP A 329 -35.26 -32.71 57.90
N GLY A 330 -35.43 -33.59 58.87
CA GLY A 330 -34.39 -34.38 59.53
C GLY A 330 -34.56 -34.31 61.05
N GLY A 331 -35.06 -35.31 61.75
CA GLY A 331 -35.50 -36.65 61.39
C GLY A 331 -35.63 -37.45 62.69
N VAL A 332 -36.69 -38.24 62.84
CA VAL A 332 -36.83 -39.30 63.84
C VAL A 332 -37.63 -40.43 63.19
N LEU A 333 -36.88 -41.50 62.88
CA LEU A 333 -37.15 -42.92 63.12
C LEU A 333 -38.34 -43.68 62.48
N LEU A 334 -37.95 -44.92 62.10
CA LEU A 334 -38.68 -46.22 62.09
C LEU A 334 -39.57 -46.50 60.87
N TRP A 335 -39.17 -47.49 60.06
CA TRP A 335 -39.71 -48.88 60.03
C TRP A 335 -41.19 -48.87 59.65
N THR A 336 -41.65 -49.45 58.54
CA THR A 336 -41.35 -50.74 57.90
C THR A 336 -41.70 -50.68 56.43
#